data_AF-A0A440AQE6-F1
#
_entry.id   AF-A0A440AQE6-F1
#
_cell.length_a   1.000
_cell.length_b   1.000
_cell.length_c   1.000
_cell.angle_alpha   90.00
_cell.angle_beta   90.00
_cell.angle_gamma   90.00
#
_symmetry.space_group_name_H-M   'P 1'
#
loop_
_entity.id
_entity.type
_entity.pdbx_description
1 polymer ?
#
loop_
_entity_poly.entity_id
_entity_poly.type
_entity_poly.pdbx_seq_one_letter_code
_entity_poly.pdbx_strand_id
1 'polypeptide(L)'
;GDGAGVLVQLPDRFFREEMASQGVELPKPGHYAVGHVFMPRDPELQAHIEGIIAEVAHLEGQPLLGFRDVPVDNSSLSKAPDIAASEPVQRQVFLGRGAEIESDDDYERRLYILRKVISGRIHEETKGVDNGFYVVSMSSRT
;
A
#
# COMPACT_ATOMS: atom_id res chain seq x y z
N GLY A 1 9.98 21.27 6.73
CA GLY A 1 8.62 21.67 6.30
C GLY A 1 7.65 20.70 6.90
N ASP A 2 6.42 21.14 7.15
CA ASP A 2 5.47 20.40 8.01
C ASP A 2 4.68 19.29 7.29
N GLY A 3 4.88 19.14 5.97
CA GLY A 3 4.27 18.10 5.14
C GLY A 3 3.62 18.68 3.87
N ALA A 4 3.73 17.97 2.75
CA ALA A 4 3.03 18.28 1.50
C ALA A 4 2.54 16.98 0.86
N GLY A 5 1.37 17.00 0.21
CA GLY A 5 0.80 15.84 -0.45
C GLY A 5 -0.10 16.24 -1.62
N VAL A 6 -0.15 15.39 -2.63
CA VAL A 6 -1.02 15.52 -3.81
C VAL A 6 -1.75 14.20 -4.00
N LEU A 7 -3.07 14.27 -4.16
CA LEU A 7 -3.89 13.13 -4.57
C LEU A 7 -4.16 13.25 -6.07
N VAL A 8 -3.84 12.20 -6.82
CA VAL A 8 -4.11 12.11 -8.26
C VAL A 8 -5.03 10.95 -8.54
N GLN A 9 -5.61 10.91 -9.74
CA GLN A 9 -6.21 9.67 -10.22
C GLN A 9 -5.13 8.62 -10.45
N LEU A 10 -5.50 7.36 -10.26
CA LEU A 10 -4.60 6.23 -10.41
C LEU A 10 -3.98 6.20 -11.83
N PRO A 11 -2.65 6.39 -11.98
CA PRO A 11 -2.01 6.50 -13.29
C PRO A 11 -1.81 5.12 -13.94
N ASP A 12 -2.87 4.55 -14.51
CA ASP A 12 -2.89 3.16 -15.03
C ASP A 12 -1.72 2.84 -15.96
N ARG A 13 -1.47 3.69 -16.97
CA ARG A 13 -0.39 3.46 -17.93
C ARG A 13 0.96 3.29 -17.25
N PHE A 14 1.28 4.17 -16.30
CA PHE A 14 2.53 4.12 -15.56
C PHE A 14 2.64 2.84 -14.75
N PHE A 15 1.62 2.50 -13.96
CA PHE A 15 1.65 1.31 -13.13
C PHE A 15 1.71 0.02 -13.93
N ARG A 16 1.04 -0.03 -15.08
CA ARG A 16 1.09 -1.17 -15.98
C ARG A 16 2.50 -1.40 -16.51
N GLU A 17 3.19 -0.35 -16.96
CA GLU A 17 4.58 -0.43 -17.41
C GLU A 17 5.52 -0.87 -16.26
N GLU A 18 5.37 -0.28 -15.08
CA GLU A 18 6.18 -0.59 -13.89
C GLU A 18 6.00 -2.03 -13.40
N MET A 19 4.76 -2.51 -13.29
CA MET A 19 4.46 -3.86 -12.82
C MET A 19 4.81 -4.90 -13.87
N ALA A 20 4.63 -4.61 -15.16
CA ALA A 20 5.06 -5.50 -16.24
C ALA A 20 6.57 -5.71 -16.23
N SER A 21 7.37 -4.69 -15.87
CA SER A 21 8.82 -4.82 -15.72
C SER A 21 9.22 -5.82 -14.61
N GLN A 22 8.31 -6.08 -13.66
CA GLN A 22 8.45 -7.04 -12.58
C GLN A 22 7.76 -8.38 -12.87
N GLY A 23 7.26 -8.58 -14.10
CA GLY A 23 6.57 -9.81 -14.51
C GLY A 23 5.11 -9.91 -14.04
N VAL A 24 4.50 -8.81 -13.60
CA VAL A 24 3.12 -8.77 -13.14
C VAL A 24 2.24 -8.08 -14.18
N GLU A 25 1.25 -8.81 -14.71
CA GLU A 25 0.24 -8.25 -15.60
C GLU A 25 -0.94 -7.70 -14.78
N LEU A 26 -1.15 -6.38 -14.84
CA LEU A 26 -2.27 -5.75 -14.14
C LEU A 26 -3.59 -5.97 -14.89
N PRO A 27 -4.71 -6.22 -14.19
CA PRO A 27 -6.06 -6.16 -14.76
C PRO A 27 -6.38 -4.80 -15.40
N LYS A 28 -7.52 -4.71 -16.09
CA LYS A 28 -8.02 -3.44 -16.62
C LYS A 28 -8.29 -2.41 -15.50
N PRO A 29 -8.28 -1.10 -15.80
CA PRO A 29 -8.67 -0.07 -14.83
C PRO A 29 -10.00 -0.40 -14.13
N GLY A 30 -10.08 -0.15 -12.82
CA GLY A 30 -11.23 -0.51 -11.98
C GLY A 30 -11.32 -1.99 -11.58
N HIS A 31 -10.40 -2.84 -12.07
CA HIS A 31 -10.25 -4.25 -11.66
C HIS A 31 -8.97 -4.50 -10.86
N TYR A 32 -8.23 -3.44 -10.55
CA TYR A 32 -7.18 -3.46 -9.55
C TYR A 32 -7.17 -2.15 -8.77
N ALA A 33 -6.55 -2.18 -7.61
CA ALA A 33 -6.36 -1.07 -6.71
C ALA A 33 -4.91 -0.96 -6.28
N VAL A 34 -4.52 0.23 -5.83
CA VAL A 34 -3.22 0.50 -5.25
C VAL A 34 -3.41 0.94 -3.81
N GLY A 35 -2.71 0.26 -2.90
CA GLY A 35 -2.51 0.70 -1.53
C GLY A 35 -1.15 1.35 -1.39
N HIS A 36 -1.11 2.63 -1.01
CA HIS A 36 0.14 3.30 -0.66
C HIS A 36 0.34 3.19 0.84
N VAL A 37 1.44 2.57 1.27
CA VAL A 37 1.75 2.33 2.67
C VAL A 37 3.13 2.86 3.03
N PHE A 38 3.22 3.41 4.24
CA PHE A 38 4.47 3.65 4.91
C PHE A 38 4.84 2.39 5.69
N MET A 39 6.10 2.01 5.57
CA MET A 39 6.66 0.82 6.17
C MET A 39 7.83 1.19 7.10
N PRO A 40 8.07 0.40 8.16
CA PRO A 40 9.29 0.52 8.95
C PRO A 40 10.54 0.25 8.10
N ARG A 41 11.71 0.67 8.59
CA ARG A 41 12.99 0.45 7.90
C ARG A 41 13.55 -0.96 8.06
N ASP A 42 13.14 -1.65 9.11
CA ASP A 42 13.58 -3.01 9.41
C ASP A 42 13.02 -3.98 8.35
N PRO A 43 13.88 -4.64 7.54
CA PRO A 43 13.43 -5.57 6.51
C PRO A 43 12.65 -6.78 7.03
N GLU A 44 12.95 -7.26 8.24
CA GLU A 44 12.21 -8.39 8.83
C GLU A 44 10.78 -7.98 9.17
N LEU A 45 10.62 -6.78 9.75
CA LEU A 45 9.31 -6.22 10.04
C LEU A 45 8.54 -5.87 8.77
N GLN A 46 9.22 -5.41 7.71
CA GLN A 46 8.60 -5.20 6.40
C GLN A 46 8.02 -6.51 5.84
N ALA A 47 8.82 -7.57 5.80
CA ALA A 47 8.37 -8.87 5.31
C ALA A 47 7.20 -9.43 6.13
N HIS A 48 7.22 -9.24 7.45
CA HIS A 48 6.12 -9.61 8.33
C HIS A 48 4.83 -8.86 7.99
N ILE A 49 4.91 -7.53 7.84
CA ILE A 49 3.76 -6.69 7.46
C ILE A 49 3.24 -7.05 6.06
N GLU A 50 4.11 -7.28 5.09
CA GLU A 50 3.71 -7.75 3.75
C GLU A 50 2.97 -9.10 3.84
N GLY A 51 3.42 -10.00 4.73
CA GLY A 51 2.73 -11.25 5.05
C GLY A 51 1.32 -11.04 5.61
N ILE A 52 1.16 -10.13 6.57
CA ILE A 52 -0.17 -9.77 7.11
C ILE A 52 -1.07 -9.21 6.01
N ILE A 53 -0.55 -8.30 5.17
CA ILE A 53 -1.31 -7.74 4.06
C ILE A 53 -1.77 -8.85 3.10
N ALA A 54 -0.89 -9.78 2.76
CA ALA A 54 -1.20 -10.91 1.89
C ALA A 54 -2.28 -11.83 2.49
N GLU A 55 -2.14 -12.18 3.77
CA GLU A 55 -3.10 -13.02 4.50
C GLU A 55 -4.48 -12.35 4.57
N VAL A 56 -4.52 -11.09 5.01
CA VAL A 56 -5.78 -10.35 5.16
C VAL A 56 -6.44 -10.10 3.80
N ALA A 57 -5.66 -9.78 2.77
CA ALA A 57 -6.18 -9.63 1.40
C ALA A 57 -6.81 -10.94 0.91
N HIS A 58 -6.16 -12.08 1.16
CA HIS A 58 -6.70 -13.39 0.83
C HIS A 58 -8.01 -13.68 1.57
N LEU A 59 -8.06 -13.45 2.90
CA LEU A 59 -9.25 -13.68 3.72
C LEU A 59 -10.43 -12.78 3.33
N GLU A 60 -10.17 -11.54 2.94
CA GLU A 60 -11.17 -10.58 2.45
C GLU A 60 -11.50 -10.77 0.97
N GLY A 61 -10.95 -11.78 0.30
CA GLY A 61 -11.24 -12.15 -1.08
C GLY A 61 -10.68 -11.20 -2.14
N GLN A 62 -9.62 -10.44 -1.82
CA GLN A 62 -8.94 -9.55 -2.75
C GLN A 62 -7.59 -10.14 -3.18
N PRO A 63 -7.42 -10.55 -4.45
CA PRO A 63 -6.18 -11.14 -4.93
C PRO A 63 -4.99 -10.20 -4.74
N LEU A 64 -3.91 -10.65 -4.13
CA LEU A 64 -2.66 -9.90 -4.13
C LEU A 64 -1.97 -10.06 -5.49
N LEU A 65 -1.72 -8.94 -6.19
CA LEU A 65 -1.04 -8.93 -7.48
C LEU A 65 0.47 -8.74 -7.34
N GLY A 66 0.89 -7.98 -6.32
CA GLY A 66 2.30 -7.76 -6.02
C GLY A 66 2.55 -6.50 -5.21
N PHE A 67 3.82 -6.25 -4.94
CA PHE A 67 4.30 -5.05 -4.27
C PHE A 67 5.29 -4.30 -5.16
N ARG A 68 5.38 -2.99 -4.96
CA ARG A 68 6.31 -2.09 -5.65
C ARG A 68 7.02 -1.18 -4.67
N ASP A 69 8.34 -1.10 -4.78
CA ASP A 69 9.12 -0.07 -4.12
C ASP A 69 8.88 1.26 -4.81
N VAL A 70 8.53 2.29 -4.03
CA VAL A 70 8.41 3.64 -4.58
C VAL A 70 9.80 4.26 -4.59
N PRO A 71 10.35 4.63 -5.75
CA PRO A 71 11.64 5.31 -5.81
C PRO A 71 11.56 6.65 -5.06
N VAL A 72 12.48 6.86 -4.13
CA VAL A 72 12.59 8.11 -3.36
C VAL A 72 13.97 8.72 -3.57
N ASP A 73 14.02 10.05 -3.65
CA ASP A 73 15.26 10.82 -3.57
C ASP A 73 15.17 11.77 -2.38
N ASN A 74 15.90 11.46 -1.32
CA ASN A 74 15.95 12.23 -0.09
C ASN A 74 17.14 13.22 -0.02
N SER A 75 17.84 13.45 -1.14
CA SER A 75 18.97 14.38 -1.23
C SER A 75 18.61 15.79 -0.74
N SER A 76 17.36 16.21 -0.98
CA SER A 76 16.83 17.54 -0.65
C SER A 76 16.21 17.64 0.75
N LEU A 77 16.10 16.54 1.50
CA LEU A 77 15.60 16.55 2.88
C LEU A 77 16.66 17.06 3.86
N SER A 78 16.20 17.63 4.98
CA SER A 78 17.10 17.99 6.08
C SER A 78 17.88 16.77 6.55
N LYS A 79 19.22 16.88 6.55
CA LYS A 79 20.12 15.81 7.01
C LYS A 79 20.25 15.75 8.54
N ALA A 80 19.42 16.50 9.27
CA ALA A 80 19.34 16.37 10.72
C ALA A 80 19.02 14.91 11.07
N PRO A 81 19.82 14.26 11.96
CA PRO A 81 19.72 12.83 12.22
C PRO A 81 18.30 12.36 12.55
N ASP A 82 17.57 13.13 13.35
CA ASP A 82 16.21 12.78 13.79
C ASP A 82 15.16 12.85 12.67
N ILE A 83 15.36 13.72 11.67
CA ILE A 83 14.47 13.87 10.52
C ILE A 83 14.79 12.81 9.47
N ALA A 84 16.08 12.56 9.24
CA ALA A 84 16.52 11.51 8.33
C ALA A 84 16.23 10.11 8.89
N ALA A 85 16.10 9.94 10.21
CA ALA A 85 15.74 8.67 10.84
C ALA A 85 14.24 8.36 10.77
N SER A 86 13.39 9.38 10.69
CA SER A 86 11.92 9.23 10.70
C SER A 86 11.29 9.01 9.32
N GLU A 87 12.06 9.15 8.23
CA GLU A 87 11.56 8.89 6.88
C GLU A 87 11.17 7.39 6.74
N PRO A 88 9.88 7.09 6.48
CA PRO A 88 9.41 5.72 6.30
C PRO A 88 9.82 5.17 4.94
N VAL A 89 9.84 3.85 4.82
CA VAL A 89 9.95 3.19 3.52
C VAL A 89 8.61 3.32 2.80
N GLN A 90 8.64 3.81 1.56
CA GLN A 90 7.46 4.03 0.74
C GLN A 90 7.20 2.78 -0.10
N ARG A 91 6.07 2.12 0.15
CA ARG A 91 5.71 0.86 -0.52
C ARG A 91 4.31 0.94 -1.10
N GLN A 92 4.12 0.34 -2.26
CA GLN A 92 2.82 0.21 -2.90
C GLN A 92 2.42 -1.26 -3.00
N VAL A 93 1.18 -1.57 -2.64
CA VAL A 93 0.57 -2.90 -2.81
C VAL A 93 -0.47 -2.86 -3.92
N PHE A 94 -0.44 -3.83 -4.82
CA PHE A 94 -1.40 -3.98 -5.91
C PHE A 94 -2.37 -5.10 -5.58
N LEU A 95 -3.65 -4.77 -5.59
CA LEU A 95 -4.73 -5.67 -5.23
C LEU A 95 -5.66 -5.83 -6.42
N GLY A 96 -6.04 -7.05 -6.75
CA GLY A 96 -7.07 -7.35 -7.73
C GLY A 96 -8.46 -7.17 -7.14
N ARG A 97 -9.44 -7.05 -8.02
CA ARG A 97 -10.85 -7.06 -7.64
C ARG A 97 -11.35 -8.49 -7.44
N GLY A 98 -11.89 -8.77 -6.27
CA GLY A 98 -12.52 -10.06 -5.96
C GLY A 98 -13.65 -10.40 -6.93
N ALA A 99 -13.82 -11.70 -7.21
CA ALA A 99 -14.76 -12.19 -8.22
C ALA A 99 -16.23 -11.85 -7.93
N GLU A 100 -16.59 -11.76 -6.64
CA GLU A 100 -17.95 -11.46 -6.17
C GLU A 100 -18.29 -9.94 -6.21
N ILE A 101 -17.35 -9.08 -6.61
CA ILE A 101 -17.51 -7.62 -6.57
C ILE A 101 -18.03 -7.12 -7.92
N GLU A 102 -19.32 -6.79 -7.96
CA GLU A 102 -20.01 -6.42 -9.21
C GLU A 102 -19.94 -4.93 -9.57
N SER A 103 -19.77 -4.04 -8.57
CA SER A 103 -19.68 -2.59 -8.80
C SER A 103 -18.39 -1.96 -8.26
N ASP A 104 -18.00 -0.83 -8.85
CA ASP A 104 -16.82 -0.09 -8.41
C ASP A 104 -16.99 0.48 -6.99
N ASP A 105 -18.21 0.89 -6.63
CA ASP A 105 -18.50 1.37 -5.27
C ASP A 105 -18.41 0.24 -4.24
N ASP A 106 -18.81 -0.97 -4.60
CA ASP A 106 -18.59 -2.13 -3.74
C ASP A 106 -17.09 -2.43 -3.59
N TYR A 107 -16.32 -2.29 -4.68
CA TYR A 107 -14.87 -2.47 -4.61
C TYR A 107 -14.21 -1.46 -3.67
N GLU A 108 -14.52 -0.16 -3.81
CA GLU A 108 -14.01 0.89 -2.91
C GLU A 108 -14.37 0.61 -1.44
N ARG A 109 -15.60 0.15 -1.18
CA ARG A 109 -16.04 -0.23 0.16
C ARG A 109 -15.24 -1.41 0.72
N ARG A 110 -14.95 -2.42 -0.10
CA ARG A 110 -14.12 -3.57 0.29
C ARG A 110 -12.69 -3.16 0.56
N LEU A 111 -12.11 -2.28 -0.23
CA LEU A 111 -10.76 -1.72 -0.01
C LEU A 111 -10.70 -0.90 1.29
N TYR A 112 -11.74 -0.13 1.61
CA TYR A 112 -11.85 0.56 2.88
C TYR A 112 -11.87 -0.40 4.07
N ILE A 113 -12.65 -1.48 3.99
CA ILE A 113 -12.69 -2.53 5.03
C ILE A 113 -11.32 -3.19 5.13
N LEU A 114 -10.73 -3.59 4.00
CA LEU A 114 -9.41 -4.23 3.95
C LEU A 114 -8.35 -3.39 4.65
N ARG A 115 -8.28 -2.08 4.35
CA ARG A 115 -7.42 -1.12 5.05
C ARG A 115 -7.64 -1.16 6.57
N LYS A 116 -8.89 -1.16 7.03
CA LYS A 116 -9.24 -1.18 8.46
C LYS A 116 -8.81 -2.49 9.13
N VAL A 117 -9.02 -3.62 8.46
CA VAL A 117 -8.66 -4.94 9.00
C VAL A 117 -7.14 -5.08 9.09
N ILE A 118 -6.39 -4.67 8.05
CA ILE A 118 -4.91 -4.65 8.08
C ILE A 118 -4.41 -3.79 9.24
N SER A 119 -4.89 -2.54 9.35
CA SER A 119 -4.49 -1.65 10.45
C SER A 119 -4.86 -2.22 11.82
N GLY A 120 -6.04 -2.84 11.94
CA GLY A 120 -6.50 -3.46 13.19
C GLY A 120 -5.63 -4.64 13.61
N ARG A 121 -5.29 -5.53 12.66
CA ARG A 121 -4.43 -6.70 12.90
C ARG A 121 -3.04 -6.29 13.36
N ILE A 122 -2.43 -5.34 12.67
CA ILE A 122 -1.10 -4.83 13.03
C ILE A 122 -1.15 -4.13 14.40
N HIS A 123 -2.17 -3.33 14.66
CA HIS A 123 -2.35 -2.67 15.96
C HIS A 123 -2.51 -3.68 17.11
N GLU A 124 -3.25 -4.76 16.90
CA GLU A 124 -3.43 -5.83 17.89
C GLU A 124 -2.10 -6.54 18.18
N GLU A 125 -1.34 -6.91 17.14
CA GLU A 125 -0.03 -7.56 17.28
C GLU A 125 1.00 -6.68 18.01
N THR A 126 0.99 -5.36 17.76
CA THR A 126 1.89 -4.42 18.43
C THR A 126 1.36 -3.90 19.76
N LYS A 127 0.16 -4.31 20.20
CA LYS A 127 -0.53 -3.78 21.38
C LYS A 127 -0.67 -2.25 21.34
N GLY A 128 -0.83 -1.70 20.14
CA GLY A 128 -0.96 -0.28 19.88
C GLY A 128 0.32 0.54 19.94
N VAL A 129 1.48 -0.11 20.03
CA VAL A 129 2.77 0.57 19.87
C VAL A 129 2.96 0.93 18.40
N ASP A 130 3.39 2.17 18.15
CA ASP A 130 3.76 2.64 16.82
C ASP A 130 4.97 1.83 16.30
N ASN A 131 4.79 1.21 15.14
CA ASN A 131 5.78 0.39 14.47
C ASN A 131 6.18 0.98 13.10
N GLY A 132 5.82 2.25 12.83
CA GLY A 132 6.10 2.92 11.56
C GLY A 132 5.23 2.47 10.38
N PHE A 133 4.26 1.59 10.60
CA PHE A 133 3.31 1.19 9.57
C PHE A 133 2.13 2.16 9.50
N TYR A 134 1.81 2.63 8.28
CA TYR A 134 0.63 3.45 8.06
C TYR A 134 0.08 3.30 6.64
N VAL A 135 -1.24 3.12 6.51
CA VAL A 135 -1.91 3.10 5.20
C VAL A 135 -2.32 4.52 4.81
N VAL A 136 -1.62 5.08 3.81
CA VAL A 136 -1.85 6.43 3.27
C VAL A 136 -3.14 6.45 2.44
N SER A 137 -3.22 5.56 1.46
CA SER A 137 -4.39 5.36 0.59
C SER A 137 -4.54 3.90 0.23
N MET A 138 -5.75 3.50 -0.16
CA MET A 138 -6.06 2.18 -0.71
C MET A 138 -7.34 2.29 -1.55
N SER A 139 -7.19 2.41 -2.87
CA SER A 139 -8.31 2.68 -3.78
C SER A 139 -8.01 2.20 -5.20
N SER A 140 -9.06 1.93 -5.97
CA SER A 140 -9.02 1.69 -7.42
C SER A 140 -9.15 2.97 -8.25
N ARG A 141 -9.40 4.11 -7.59
CA ARG A 141 -9.67 5.40 -8.22
C ARG A 141 -8.56 6.44 -7.97
N THR A 142 -7.91 6.38 -6.80
CA THR A 142 -6.97 7.41 -6.31
C THR A 142 -5.73 6.84 -5.66
#